data_AF-A0A0T6B8I5-F1
#
_entry.id   AF-A0A0T6B8I5-F1
#
_cell.length_a   1.000
_cell.length_b   1.000
_cell.length_c   1.000
_cell.angle_alpha   90.00
_cell.angle_beta   90.00
_cell.angle_gamma   90.00
#
_symmetry.space_group_name_H-M   'P 1'
#
loop_
_entity.id
_entity.type
_entity.pdbx_description
1 polymer ?
#
loop_
_entity_poly.entity_id
_entity_poly.type
_entity_poly.pdbx_seq_one_letter_code
_entity_poly.pdbx_strand_id
1 'polypeptide(L)'
;MKHAITSLFSTILLLILAIHWVVSDQNNNEIEQGCNLPDDLISEIRSYGPKVNRIIQEATTGRFKGFVYDQLSTFTDKFGNRLAGTTNLENAIDFMLNKLKKFGLDNVHGEEVIISRWERYVRANKQFYKGVTSLQLYYRQECRS
;
A
#
# COMPACT_ATOMS: atom_id res chain seq x y z
N MET A 1 -26.26 24.07 66.28
CA MET A 1 -25.95 24.69 64.97
C MET A 1 -24.45 24.78 64.66
N LYS A 2 -23.58 25.16 65.61
CA LYS A 2 -22.13 25.30 65.36
C LYS A 2 -21.42 23.99 64.92
N HIS A 3 -21.81 22.84 65.46
CA HIS A 3 -21.24 21.53 65.13
C HIS A 3 -21.59 21.02 63.72
N ALA A 4 -22.72 21.44 63.16
CA ALA A 4 -23.10 21.08 61.79
C ALA A 4 -22.25 21.85 60.76
N ILE A 5 -21.93 23.12 61.07
CA ILE A 5 -21.13 23.99 60.20
C ILE A 5 -19.67 23.52 60.17
N THR A 6 -19.09 23.14 61.33
CA THR A 6 -17.70 22.62 61.38
C THR A 6 -17.54 21.30 60.63
N SER A 7 -18.58 20.45 60.63
CA SER A 7 -18.59 19.18 59.88
C SER A 7 -18.61 19.42 58.37
N LEU A 8 -19.43 20.36 57.89
CA LEU A 8 -19.53 20.72 56.48
C LEU A 8 -18.24 21.37 55.95
N PHE A 9 -17.58 22.22 56.74
CA PHE A 9 -16.29 22.81 56.34
C PHE A 9 -15.17 21.76 56.25
N SER A 10 -15.14 20.79 57.17
CA SER A 10 -14.14 19.72 57.16
C SER A 10 -14.29 18.80 55.94
N THR A 11 -15.53 18.46 55.57
CA THR A 11 -15.78 17.62 54.38
C THR A 11 -15.49 18.36 53.08
N ILE A 12 -15.81 19.66 53.00
CA ILE A 12 -15.47 20.50 51.84
C ILE A 12 -13.96 20.66 51.69
N LEU A 13 -13.22 20.85 52.81
CA LEU A 13 -11.76 20.96 52.78
C LEU A 13 -11.08 19.65 52.34
N LEU A 14 -11.59 18.50 52.80
CA LEU A 14 -11.09 17.18 52.39
C LEU A 14 -11.38 16.90 50.90
N LEU A 15 -12.52 17.35 50.38
CA LEU A 15 -12.84 17.26 48.95
C LEU A 15 -11.92 18.13 48.10
N ILE A 16 -11.61 19.37 48.54
CA ILE A 16 -10.70 20.26 47.82
C ILE A 16 -9.26 19.71 47.83
N LEU A 17 -8.81 19.17 48.96
CA LEU A 17 -7.49 18.54 49.05
C LEU A 17 -7.39 17.26 48.20
N ALA A 18 -8.48 16.48 48.08
CA ALA A 18 -8.53 15.31 47.20
C ALA A 18 -8.48 15.68 45.70
N ILE A 19 -9.09 16.81 45.31
CA ILE A 19 -9.06 17.30 43.92
C ILE A 19 -7.65 17.79 43.53
N HIS A 20 -6.87 18.32 44.47
CA HIS A 20 -5.54 18.84 44.19
C HIS A 20 -4.50 17.75 43.82
N TRP A 21 -4.69 16.50 44.27
CA TRP A 21 -3.80 15.37 43.93
C TRP A 21 -4.10 14.73 42.56
N VAL A 22 -5.20 15.12 41.88
CA VAL A 22 -5.62 14.53 40.60
C VAL A 22 -4.95 15.19 39.39
N VAL A 23 -4.28 16.34 39.55
CA VAL A 23 -3.51 16.95 38.47
C VAL A 23 -2.08 16.42 38.53
N SER A 24 -1.85 15.23 37.98
CA SER A 24 -0.50 14.76 37.67
C SER A 24 0.03 15.42 36.40
N ASP A 25 1.29 15.82 36.50
CA ASP A 25 2.12 16.53 35.53
C ASP A 25 2.15 15.87 34.15
N GLN A 26 1.56 16.50 33.14
CA GLN A 26 1.74 16.12 31.73
C GLN A 26 3.06 16.70 31.22
N ASN A 27 4.18 16.04 31.53
CA ASN A 27 5.37 16.20 30.70
C ASN A 27 5.22 15.27 29.49
N ASN A 28 4.40 15.71 28.54
CA ASN A 28 4.35 15.14 27.20
C ASN A 28 5.67 15.45 26.49
N ASN A 29 6.34 14.42 25.95
CA ASN A 29 7.54 14.58 25.11
C ASN A 29 7.13 15.11 23.72
N GLU A 30 6.51 16.29 23.68
CA GLU A 30 6.19 16.96 22.43
C GLU A 30 7.48 17.48 21.82
N ILE A 31 7.84 16.91 20.67
CA ILE A 31 8.81 17.55 19.79
C ILE A 31 8.08 18.76 19.20
N GLU A 32 8.38 19.96 19.70
CA GLU A 32 8.04 21.22 19.02
C GLU A 32 8.85 21.32 17.72
N GLN A 33 8.47 20.54 16.72
CA GLN A 33 8.69 20.90 15.34
C GLN A 33 7.32 21.19 14.76
N GLY A 34 6.89 22.44 14.94
CA GLY A 34 5.69 22.94 14.30
C GLY A 34 5.83 22.77 12.80
N CYS A 35 4.92 22.00 12.21
CA CYS A 35 4.72 21.96 10.76
C CYS A 35 4.20 23.34 10.30
N ASN A 36 5.06 24.35 10.26
CA ASN A 36 4.75 25.66 9.70
C ASN A 36 4.99 25.61 8.19
N LEU A 37 3.96 25.15 7.48
CA LEU A 37 3.90 25.40 6.04
C LEU A 37 3.53 26.88 5.81
N PRO A 38 4.11 27.52 4.78
CA PRO A 38 3.66 28.82 4.30
C PRO A 38 2.16 28.84 3.98
N ASP A 39 1.50 29.97 4.26
CA ASP A 39 0.04 30.13 4.10
C ASP A 39 -0.43 29.96 2.64
N ASP A 40 0.41 30.35 1.68
CA ASP A 40 0.17 30.19 0.24
C ASP A 40 0.10 28.71 -0.15
N LEU A 41 1.05 27.91 0.34
CA LEU A 41 1.08 26.46 0.11
C LEU A 41 -0.11 25.76 0.78
N ILE A 42 -0.49 26.19 1.99
CA ILE A 42 -1.68 25.69 2.68
C ILE A 42 -2.95 25.97 1.86
N SER A 43 -3.08 27.17 1.29
CA SER A 43 -4.19 27.55 0.44
C SER A 43 -4.24 26.71 -0.85
N GLU A 44 -3.09 26.50 -1.49
CA GLU A 44 -2.97 25.65 -2.67
C GLU A 44 -3.42 24.22 -2.38
N ILE A 45 -2.92 23.60 -1.31
CA ILE A 45 -3.29 22.23 -0.90
C ILE A 45 -4.81 22.13 -0.65
N ARG A 46 -5.38 23.09 0.09
CA ARG A 46 -6.83 23.12 0.35
C ARG A 46 -7.65 23.23 -0.94
N SER A 47 -7.15 23.96 -1.94
CA SER A 47 -7.83 24.14 -3.22
C SER A 47 -8.01 22.83 -4.00
N TYR A 48 -7.16 21.82 -3.78
CA TYR A 48 -7.30 20.50 -4.41
C TYR A 48 -8.40 19.62 -3.78
N GLY A 49 -8.85 19.93 -2.56
CA GLY A 49 -9.81 19.13 -1.80
C GLY A 49 -11.04 18.68 -2.61
N PRO A 50 -11.76 19.55 -3.31
CA PRO A 50 -12.90 19.16 -4.14
C PRO A 50 -12.56 18.15 -5.24
N LYS A 51 -11.38 18.29 -5.88
CA LYS A 51 -10.93 17.37 -6.93
C LYS A 51 -10.61 15.99 -6.34
N VAL A 52 -9.91 15.95 -5.21
CA VAL A 52 -9.57 14.71 -4.50
C VAL A 52 -10.84 13.99 -4.06
N ASN A 53 -11.78 14.70 -3.44
CA ASN A 53 -13.04 14.13 -2.99
C ASN A 53 -13.86 13.54 -4.15
N ARG A 54 -13.87 14.19 -5.31
CA ARG A 54 -14.52 13.66 -6.52
C ARG A 54 -13.87 12.35 -6.97
N ILE A 55 -12.54 12.25 -6.98
CA ILE A 55 -11.82 11.03 -7.37
C ILE A 55 -12.15 9.90 -6.39
N ILE A 56 -12.08 10.17 -5.08
CA ILE A 56 -12.42 9.19 -4.04
C ILE A 56 -13.85 8.71 -4.21
N GLN A 57 -14.80 9.63 -4.41
CA GLN A 57 -16.20 9.27 -4.58
C GLN A 57 -16.41 8.38 -5.81
N GLU A 58 -15.85 8.75 -6.97
CA GLU A 58 -15.96 7.97 -8.21
C GLU A 58 -15.38 6.56 -8.08
N ALA A 59 -14.28 6.40 -7.34
CA ALA A 59 -13.61 5.11 -7.13
C ALA A 59 -14.32 4.22 -6.09
N THR A 60 -14.94 4.81 -5.07
CA THR A 60 -15.51 4.06 -3.93
C THR A 60 -17.01 3.81 -4.05
N THR A 61 -17.76 4.79 -4.53
CA THR A 61 -19.22 4.78 -4.56
C THR A 61 -19.81 5.12 -5.93
N GLY A 62 -19.03 5.77 -6.79
CA GLY A 62 -19.44 6.17 -8.13
C GLY A 62 -19.18 5.10 -9.18
N ARG A 63 -18.90 5.56 -10.40
CA ARG A 63 -18.94 4.71 -11.61
C ARG A 63 -17.86 3.65 -11.67
N PHE A 64 -16.76 3.84 -10.94
CA PHE A 64 -15.63 2.92 -10.91
C PHE A 64 -15.59 2.03 -9.67
N LYS A 65 -16.66 2.02 -8.87
CA LYS A 65 -16.78 1.12 -7.73
C LYS A 65 -16.59 -0.33 -8.18
N GLY A 66 -15.65 -1.04 -7.55
CA GLY A 66 -15.35 -2.44 -7.85
C GLY A 66 -14.54 -2.67 -9.13
N PHE A 67 -14.39 -1.65 -10.00
CA PHE A 67 -13.72 -1.78 -11.29
C PHE A 67 -12.29 -2.34 -11.17
N VAL A 68 -11.51 -1.83 -10.22
CA VAL A 68 -10.12 -2.28 -9.99
C VAL A 68 -10.09 -3.75 -9.57
N TYR A 69 -11.02 -4.17 -8.72
CA TYR A 69 -11.13 -5.56 -8.28
C TYR A 69 -11.49 -6.48 -9.44
N ASP A 70 -12.45 -6.10 -10.26
CA ASP A 70 -12.88 -6.90 -11.42
C ASP A 70 -11.76 -7.05 -12.46
N GLN A 71 -11.04 -5.95 -12.75
CA GLN A 71 -9.88 -6.01 -13.65
C GLN A 71 -8.77 -6.87 -13.06
N LEU A 72 -8.50 -6.75 -11.76
CA LEU A 72 -7.49 -7.57 -11.08
C LEU A 72 -7.88 -9.05 -11.08
N SER A 73 -9.13 -9.39 -10.74
CA SER A 73 -9.65 -10.77 -10.76
C SER A 73 -9.52 -11.36 -12.16
N THR A 74 -9.95 -10.64 -13.19
CA THR A 74 -9.82 -11.07 -14.58
C THR A 74 -8.35 -11.33 -14.94
N PHE A 75 -7.45 -10.48 -14.47
CA PHE A 75 -6.03 -10.60 -14.74
C PHE A 75 -5.39 -11.78 -13.99
N THR A 76 -5.73 -12.00 -12.73
CA THR A 76 -5.23 -13.13 -11.94
C THR A 76 -5.76 -14.45 -12.46
N ASP A 77 -7.04 -14.53 -12.80
CA ASP A 77 -7.68 -15.75 -13.29
C ASP A 77 -7.15 -16.13 -14.68
N LYS A 78 -6.81 -15.13 -15.51
CA LYS A 78 -6.27 -15.37 -16.85
C LYS A 78 -4.84 -15.91 -16.85
N PHE A 79 -3.97 -15.41 -15.96
CA PHE A 79 -2.54 -15.73 -16.02
C PHE A 79 -2.03 -16.57 -14.84
N GLY A 80 -2.60 -16.44 -13.64
CA GLY A 80 -2.07 -17.11 -12.46
C GLY A 80 -0.62 -16.75 -12.15
N ASN A 81 0.26 -17.76 -12.06
CA ASN A 81 1.67 -17.62 -11.69
C ASN A 81 2.53 -17.04 -12.82
N ARG A 82 3.20 -15.91 -12.56
CA ARG A 82 3.97 -15.14 -13.55
C ARG A 82 5.41 -14.98 -13.10
N LEU A 83 6.13 -16.09 -13.03
CA LEU A 83 7.53 -16.09 -12.62
C LEU A 83 8.39 -15.38 -13.68
N ALA A 84 9.40 -14.66 -13.23
CA ALA A 84 10.38 -13.96 -14.06
C ALA A 84 11.04 -14.92 -15.08
N GLY A 85 11.12 -14.49 -16.35
CA GLY A 85 11.73 -15.26 -17.44
C GLY A 85 10.86 -16.41 -17.99
N THR A 86 9.55 -16.35 -17.74
CA THR A 86 8.57 -17.28 -18.32
C THR A 86 7.72 -16.58 -19.38
N THR A 87 7.30 -17.32 -20.40
CA THR A 87 6.39 -16.80 -21.45
C THR A 87 5.07 -16.28 -20.89
N ASN A 88 4.61 -16.84 -19.76
CA ASN A 88 3.38 -16.39 -19.12
C ASN A 88 3.51 -14.99 -18.50
N LEU A 89 4.71 -14.61 -18.03
CA LEU A 89 4.98 -13.24 -17.62
C LEU A 89 4.90 -12.29 -18.81
N GLU A 90 5.57 -12.62 -19.93
CA GLU A 90 5.57 -11.78 -21.13
C GLU A 90 4.14 -11.55 -21.66
N ASN A 91 3.34 -12.61 -21.77
CA ASN A 91 1.93 -12.52 -22.18
C ASN A 91 1.10 -11.63 -21.22
N ALA A 92 1.41 -11.65 -19.93
CA ALA A 92 0.74 -10.81 -18.94
C ALA A 92 1.15 -9.34 -19.06
N ILE A 93 2.41 -9.06 -19.37
CA ILE A 93 2.93 -7.71 -19.66
C ILE A 93 2.21 -7.15 -20.90
N ASP A 94 2.18 -7.90 -22.00
CA ASP A 94 1.50 -7.47 -23.23
C ASP A 94 0.01 -7.20 -23.02
N PHE A 95 -0.65 -8.04 -22.22
CA PHE A 95 -2.04 -7.82 -21.85
C PHE A 95 -2.25 -6.52 -21.09
N MET A 96 -1.38 -6.23 -20.11
CA MET A 96 -1.47 -4.99 -19.33
C MET A 96 -1.16 -3.77 -20.19
N LEU A 97 -0.12 -3.80 -21.03
CA LEU A 97 0.18 -2.70 -21.96
C LEU A 97 -1.02 -2.39 -22.87
N ASN A 98 -1.64 -3.43 -23.43
CA ASN A 98 -2.82 -3.26 -24.26
C ASN A 98 -4.04 -2.73 -23.49
N LYS A 99 -4.23 -3.17 -22.24
CA LYS A 99 -5.32 -2.68 -21.37
C LYS A 99 -5.13 -1.21 -21.00
N LEU A 100 -3.92 -0.81 -20.60
CA LEU A 100 -3.60 0.57 -20.24
C LEU A 100 -3.73 1.52 -21.45
N LYS A 101 -3.29 1.09 -22.64
CA LYS A 101 -3.55 1.83 -23.89
C LYS A 101 -5.03 2.00 -24.16
N LYS A 102 -5.84 0.95 -23.97
CA LYS A 102 -7.31 1.00 -24.13
C LYS A 102 -7.98 1.91 -23.09
N PHE A 103 -7.39 2.10 -21.92
CA PHE A 103 -7.85 3.06 -20.92
C PHE A 103 -7.43 4.50 -21.22
N GLY A 104 -6.65 4.73 -22.28
CA GLY A 104 -6.27 6.07 -22.71
C GLY A 104 -5.18 6.71 -21.85
N LEU A 105 -4.29 5.92 -21.25
CA LEU A 105 -3.12 6.46 -20.57
C LEU A 105 -2.09 6.97 -21.59
N ASP A 106 -1.49 8.13 -21.29
CA ASP A 106 -0.66 8.87 -22.25
C ASP A 106 0.71 8.22 -22.52
N ASN A 107 1.35 7.64 -21.50
CA ASN A 107 2.72 7.14 -21.59
C ASN A 107 2.81 5.64 -21.25
N VAL A 108 2.31 4.77 -22.14
CA VAL A 108 2.29 3.31 -21.94
C VAL A 108 3.34 2.61 -22.81
N HIS A 109 4.43 2.20 -22.18
CA HIS A 109 5.48 1.39 -22.79
C HIS A 109 6.06 0.39 -21.78
N GLY A 110 6.70 -0.67 -22.29
CA GLY A 110 7.50 -1.57 -21.48
C GLY A 110 8.97 -1.18 -21.54
N GLU A 111 9.73 -1.57 -20.52
CA GLU A 111 11.18 -1.41 -20.46
C GLU A 111 11.82 -2.79 -20.30
N GLU A 112 12.92 -3.05 -21.01
CA GLU A 112 13.62 -4.33 -20.93
C GLU A 112 14.41 -4.41 -19.62
N VAL A 113 14.30 -5.54 -18.92
CA VAL A 113 15.01 -5.79 -17.66
C VAL A 113 15.76 -7.11 -17.73
N ILE A 114 17.07 -7.06 -17.48
CA ILE A 114 17.92 -8.25 -17.41
C ILE A 114 17.68 -8.97 -16.07
N ILE A 115 17.34 -10.25 -16.14
CA ILE A 115 17.04 -11.07 -14.96
C ILE A 115 17.70 -12.45 -15.06
N SER A 116 17.93 -13.07 -13.90
CA SER A 116 18.29 -14.48 -13.81
C SER A 116 17.05 -15.36 -13.93
N ARG A 117 17.12 -16.43 -14.75
CA ARG A 117 16.01 -17.36 -14.93
C ARG A 117 16.04 -18.48 -13.89
N TRP A 118 14.94 -18.68 -13.17
CA TRP A 118 14.79 -19.74 -12.17
C TRP A 118 13.82 -20.82 -12.65
N GLU A 119 14.24 -22.08 -12.60
CA GLU A 119 13.40 -23.23 -12.92
C GLU A 119 13.28 -24.15 -11.71
N ARG A 120 12.04 -24.58 -11.41
CA ARG A 120 11.79 -25.61 -10.40
C ARG A 120 11.80 -26.98 -11.06
N TYR A 121 12.73 -27.83 -10.66
CA TYR A 121 12.63 -29.26 -10.96
C TYR A 121 11.78 -29.97 -9.90
N VAL A 122 10.91 -30.88 -10.35
CA VAL A 122 10.22 -31.82 -9.47
C VAL A 122 11.21 -32.87 -8.97
N ARG A 123 11.09 -33.27 -7.70
CA ARG A 123 11.83 -34.40 -7.15
C ARG A 123 11.29 -35.70 -7.76
N ALA A 124 11.80 -36.10 -8.91
CA ALA A 124 11.83 -37.51 -9.30
C ALA A 124 13.11 -38.14 -8.71
N ASN A 125 13.04 -39.42 -8.35
CA ASN A 125 14.08 -40.20 -7.67
C ASN A 125 15.53 -39.81 -8.03
N LYS A 126 16.40 -39.83 -7.00
CA LYS A 126 17.83 -39.43 -6.96
C LYS A 126 18.75 -40.06 -8.04
N GLN A 127 18.22 -40.89 -8.94
CA GLN A 127 18.96 -41.60 -9.98
C GLN A 127 19.27 -40.74 -11.22
N PHE A 128 18.58 -39.61 -11.45
CA PHE A 128 18.69 -38.84 -12.71
C PHE A 128 19.87 -37.84 -12.78
N TYR A 129 20.61 -37.60 -11.69
CA TYR A 129 21.71 -36.63 -11.67
C TYR A 129 23.09 -37.22 -12.02
N LYS A 130 23.16 -38.32 -12.78
CA LYS A 130 24.45 -38.92 -13.21
C LYS A 130 24.78 -38.73 -14.71
N GLY A 131 24.05 -37.89 -15.45
CA GLY A 131 24.25 -37.73 -16.89
C GLY A 131 24.40 -36.30 -17.43
N VAL A 132 24.23 -35.26 -16.61
CA VAL A 132 24.25 -33.87 -17.10
C VAL A 132 25.63 -33.24 -16.91
N THR A 133 26.61 -33.78 -17.62
CA THR A 133 27.87 -33.09 -17.96
C THR A 133 27.95 -32.98 -19.47
N SER A 134 27.15 -32.08 -20.01
CA SER A 134 27.18 -31.45 -21.33
C SER A 134 25.72 -31.25 -21.74
N LEU A 135 25.30 -29.99 -21.76
CA LEU A 135 24.34 -29.44 -22.72
C LEU A 135 24.16 -27.98 -22.37
N GLN A 136 25.22 -27.25 -22.69
CA GLN A 136 25.27 -25.82 -22.87
C GLN A 136 24.59 -25.43 -24.20
N LEU A 137 23.44 -26.01 -24.55
CA LEU A 137 22.80 -25.85 -25.86
C LEU A 137 21.27 -25.76 -25.76
N TYR A 138 20.75 -24.71 -25.11
CA TYR A 138 19.43 -24.16 -25.46
C TYR A 138 19.28 -22.71 -25.01
N TYR A 139 20.19 -21.86 -25.49
CA TYR A 139 20.03 -20.41 -25.46
C TYR A 139 20.29 -19.92 -26.88
N ARG A 140 19.24 -19.77 -27.71
CA ARG A 140 19.08 -18.81 -28.83
C ARG A 140 17.91 -19.22 -29.72
N GLN A 141 17.11 -18.21 -30.11
CA GLN A 141 15.98 -18.21 -31.07
C GLN A 141 14.67 -18.73 -30.41
N GLU A 142 13.57 -18.00 -30.23
CA GLU A 142 13.07 -16.79 -30.90
C GLU A 142 12.63 -15.67 -29.92
N CYS A 143 13.33 -14.54 -29.96
CA CYS A 143 12.70 -13.22 -29.86
C CYS A 143 13.08 -12.50 -31.15
N ARG A 144 12.20 -12.56 -32.17
CA ARG A 144 12.29 -11.71 -33.35
C ARG A 144 10.87 -11.33 -33.80
N SER A 145 10.75 -10.04 -34.08
CA SER A 145 9.64 -9.21 -34.58
C SER A 145 8.50 -8.93 -33.61
#